data_AF-A0A0S2HZF1-F1
#
_entry.id   AF-A0A0S2HZF1-F1
#
_cell.length_a   1.000
_cell.length_b   1.000
_cell.length_c   1.000
_cell.angle_alpha   90.00
_cell.angle_beta   90.00
_cell.angle_gamma   90.00
#
_symmetry.space_group_name_H-M   'P 1'
#
loop_
_entity.id
_entity.type
_entity.pdbx_description
1 polymer ?
#
loop_
_entity_poly.entity_id
_entity_poly.type
_entity_poly.pdbx_seq_one_letter_code
_entity_poly.pdbx_strand_id
1 'polypeptide(L)' 'MLPDKTHPEWKYLVKGEKQYPLENFVLQLKVTQTAKDIKSGKLSVDKAVDDIYALCLKYRHAVMKDMKKIFNS' A
#
# COMPACT_ATOMS: atom_id res chain seq x y z
N MET A 1 -12.51 -8.94 -1.91
CA MET A 1 -11.24 -9.41 -2.52
C MET A 1 -10.24 -8.28 -2.49
N LEU A 2 -8.93 -8.57 -2.55
CA LEU A 2 -7.94 -7.51 -2.76
C LEU A 2 -7.98 -7.09 -4.24
N PRO A 3 -7.91 -5.79 -4.54
CA PRO A 3 -7.88 -5.28 -5.90
C PRO A 3 -6.59 -5.68 -6.61
N ASP A 4 -6.62 -5.73 -7.94
CA ASP A 4 -5.46 -6.11 -8.75
C ASP A 4 -4.28 -5.15 -8.53
N LYS A 5 -3.05 -5.68 -8.54
CA LYS A 5 -1.82 -4.90 -8.33
C LYS A 5 -1.53 -3.86 -9.41
N THR A 6 -2.16 -3.99 -10.58
CA THR A 6 -2.09 -3.02 -11.68
C THR A 6 -2.90 -1.75 -11.43
N HIS A 7 -3.77 -1.76 -10.40
CA HIS A 7 -4.62 -0.62 -10.08
C HIS A 7 -3.77 0.61 -9.67
N PRO A 8 -3.99 1.79 -10.27
CA PRO A 8 -3.15 2.97 -10.06
C PRO A 8 -3.09 3.45 -8.60
N GLU A 9 -4.17 3.21 -7.84
CA GLU A 9 -4.24 3.47 -6.39
C GLU A 9 -3.12 2.78 -5.59
N TRP A 10 -2.59 1.63 -6.03
CA TRP A 10 -1.42 1.04 -5.38
C TRP A 10 -0.19 1.94 -5.48
N LYS A 11 0.01 2.59 -6.63
CA LYS A 11 1.14 3.51 -6.84
C LYS A 11 0.99 4.74 -5.95
N TYR A 12 -0.22 5.30 -5.85
CA TYR A 12 -0.50 6.44 -4.95
C TYR A 12 -0.28 6.07 -3.48
N LEU A 13 -0.69 4.87 -3.08
CA LEU A 13 -0.48 4.33 -1.74
C LEU A 13 1.01 4.22 -1.42
N VAL A 14 1.80 3.49 -2.23
CA VAL A 14 3.21 3.22 -1.90
C VAL A 14 4.11 4.44 -1.98
N LYS A 15 3.77 5.41 -2.84
CA LYS A 15 4.48 6.69 -2.90
C LYS A 15 4.13 7.64 -1.75
N GLY A 16 3.02 7.38 -1.05
CA GLY A 16 2.47 8.30 -0.06
C GLY A 16 1.98 9.62 -0.67
N GLU A 17 1.58 9.61 -1.94
CA GLU A 17 1.02 10.79 -2.64
C GLU A 17 -0.40 11.10 -2.16
N LYS A 18 -1.11 10.10 -1.60
CA LYS A 18 -2.44 10.23 -1.02
C LYS A 18 -2.43 9.68 0.40
N GLN A 19 -2.85 10.48 1.37
CA GLN A 19 -3.04 10.02 2.75
C GLN A 19 -4.38 9.30 2.85
N TYR A 20 -4.32 7.99 3.06
CA TYR A 20 -5.50 7.21 3.38
C TYR A 20 -5.58 7.05 4.90
N PRO A 21 -6.77 7.18 5.50
CA PRO A 21 -6.99 6.86 6.90
C PRO A 21 -6.97 5.33 7.07
N LEU A 22 -5.76 4.78 7.11
CA LEU A 22 -5.52 3.37 7.35
C LEU A 22 -5.74 3.07 8.84
N GLU A 23 -6.62 2.13 9.17
CA GLU A 23 -6.79 1.65 10.55
C GLU A 23 -5.68 0.65 10.93
N ASN A 24 -5.09 -0.01 9.94
CA ASN A 24 -4.03 -0.99 10.18
C ASN A 24 -2.66 -0.33 10.35
N PHE A 25 -2.11 -0.44 11.55
CA PHE A 25 -0.81 0.13 11.90
C PHE A 25 0.37 -0.48 11.11
N VAL A 26 0.33 -1.79 10.83
CA VAL A 26 1.37 -2.47 10.04
C VAL A 26 1.38 -1.92 8.61
N LEU A 27 0.19 -1.71 8.03
CA LEU A 27 0.06 -1.12 6.71
C LEU A 27 0.55 0.34 6.69
N GLN A 28 0.17 1.16 7.69
CA GLN A 28 0.68 2.53 7.82
C GLN A 28 2.21 2.59 7.89
N LEU A 29 2.81 1.75 8.73
CA LEU A 29 4.26 1.68 8.87
C LEU A 29 4.92 1.27 7.57
N LYS A 30 4.43 0.20 6.91
CA LYS A 30 5.01 -0.30 5.66
C LYS A 30 4.87 0.75 4.55
N VAL A 31 3.71 1.38 4.40
CA VAL A 31 3.48 2.46 3.42
C VAL A 31 4.45 3.62 3.64
N THR A 32 4.58 4.08 4.88
CA THR A 32 5.50 5.15 5.24
C THR A 32 6.96 4.78 4.94
N GLN A 33 7.34 3.53 5.23
CA GLN A 33 8.67 3.01 4.95
C GLN A 33 8.93 2.96 3.44
N THR A 34 8.03 2.34 2.67
CA THR A 34 8.17 2.28 1.20
C THR A 34 8.19 3.65 0.56
N ALA A 35 7.38 4.61 1.04
CA ALA A 35 7.38 5.97 0.53
C ALA A 35 8.73 6.67 0.75
N LYS A 36 9.36 6.47 1.92
CA LYS A 36 10.72 6.96 2.20
C LYS A 36 11.77 6.26 1.32
N ASP A 37 11.65 4.95 1.13
CA ASP A 37 12.59 4.18 0.32
C ASP A 37 12.51 4.54 -1.17
N ILE A 38 11.31 4.82 -1.67
CA ILE A 38 11.10 5.36 -3.04
C ILE A 38 11.70 6.76 -3.16
N LYS A 39 11.40 7.66 -2.21
CA LYS A 39 11.93 9.03 -2.23
C LYS A 39 13.46 9.08 -2.15
N SER A 40 14.07 8.13 -1.47
CA SER A 40 15.53 8.00 -1.38
C SER A 40 16.16 7.24 -2.56
N GLY A 41 15.36 6.76 -3.51
CA GLY A 41 15.84 5.99 -4.67
C GLY A 41 16.29 4.56 -4.35
N LYS A 42 16.08 4.08 -3.12
CA LYS A 42 16.46 2.72 -2.68
C LYS A 42 15.50 1.65 -3.20
N LEU A 43 14.26 2.03 -3.50
CA LEU A 43 13.19 1.10 -3.89
C LEU A 43 12.42 1.66 -5.09
N SER A 44 12.19 0.83 -6.11
CA SER A 44 11.32 1.20 -7.23
C SER A 44 9.85 1.11 -6.84
N VAL A 45 9.01 1.92 -7.48
CA VAL A 45 7.56 1.95 -7.23
C VAL A 45 6.94 0.57 -7.44
N ASP A 46 7.30 -0.14 -8.52
CA ASP A 46 6.74 -1.46 -8.80
C ASP A 46 7.10 -2.49 -7.73
N LYS A 47 8.34 -2.47 -7.24
CA LYS A 47 8.77 -3.37 -6.16
C LYS A 47 8.09 -3.03 -4.84
N ALA A 48 7.87 -1.75 -4.56
CA ALA A 48 7.11 -1.31 -3.40
C ALA A 48 5.64 -1.77 -3.46
N VAL A 49 5.02 -1.73 -4.64
CA VAL A 49 3.66 -2.27 -4.85
C VAL A 49 3.64 -3.76 -4.57
N ASP A 50 4.57 -4.54 -5.11
CA ASP A 50 4.63 -5.99 -4.86
C ASP A 50 4.83 -6.29 -3.35
N ASP A 51 5.68 -5.55 -2.66
CA ASP A 51 5.93 -5.67 -1.22
C ASP A 51 4.67 -5.42 -0.37
N ILE A 52 3.98 -4.32 -0.66
CA ILE A 52 2.74 -3.93 0.02
C ILE A 52 1.63 -4.92 -0.32
N TYR A 53 1.53 -5.36 -1.58
CA TYR A 53 0.54 -6.34 -2.01
C TYR A 53 0.73 -7.69 -1.32
N ALA A 54 1.97 -8.18 -1.21
CA ALA A 54 2.31 -9.40 -0.47
C ALA A 54 1.96 -9.28 1.02
N LEU A 55 2.22 -8.12 1.63
CA LEU A 55 1.82 -7.84 3.01
C LEU A 55 0.30 -7.84 3.17
N CYS A 56 -0.42 -7.22 2.23
CA CYS A 56 -1.87 -7.24 2.20
C CYS A 56 -2.44 -8.65 2.01
N LEU A 57 -1.78 -9.52 1.25
CA LEU A 57 -2.16 -10.92 1.14
C LEU A 57 -1.96 -11.67 2.46
N LYS A 58 -0.81 -11.48 3.12
CA LYS A 58 -0.49 -12.14 4.40
C LYS A 58 -1.42 -11.72 5.52
N TYR A 59 -1.78 -10.44 5.58
CA TYR A 59 -2.67 -9.87 6.60
C TYR A 59 -4.06 -9.55 6.06
N ARG A 60 -4.52 -10.31 5.06
CA ARG A 60 -5.76 -10.03 4.30
C ARG A 60 -6.94 -9.67 5.17
N HIS A 61 -7.16 -10.38 6.28
CA HIS A 61 -8.26 -10.11 7.20
C HIS A 61 -8.18 -8.72 7.85
N ALA A 62 -6.98 -8.30 8.24
CA ALA A 62 -6.76 -7.05 8.94
C ALA A 62 -6.71 -5.84 8.00
N VAL A 63 -6.21 -6.01 6.77
CA VAL A 63 -6.10 -4.91 5.79
C VAL A 63 -7.35 -4.74 4.93
N MET A 64 -8.27 -5.72 4.90
CA MET A 64 -9.42 -5.68 3.99
C MET A 64 -10.31 -4.45 4.19
N LYS A 65 -10.44 -3.97 5.43
CA LYS A 65 -11.19 -2.75 5.75
C LYS A 65 -10.55 -1.52 5.09
N ASP A 66 -9.23 -1.39 5.20
CA ASP A 66 -8.49 -0.27 4.60
C ASP A 66 -8.48 -0.35 3.08
N MET A 67 -8.27 -1.56 2.53
CA MET A 67 -8.31 -1.77 1.09
C MET A 67 -9.67 -1.40 0.49
N LYS A 68 -10.77 -1.69 1.18
CA LYS A 68 -12.08 -1.19 0.76
C LYS A 68 -12.16 0.33 0.80
N LYS A 69 -11.56 1.03 1.76
CA LYS A 69 -11.58 2.51 1.79
C LYS A 69 -10.72 3.12 0.69
N ILE A 70 -9.58 2.49 0.36
CA ILE A 70 -8.62 2.98 -0.64
C ILE A 70 -9.14 2.78 -2.06
N PHE A 71 -9.70 1.60 -2.36
CA PHE A 71 -9.99 1.16 -3.74
C PHE A 71 -11.49 1.19 -4.09
N ASN A 72 -12.36 1.71 -3.24
CA ASN A 72 -13.81 1.80 -3.50
C ASN A 72 -14.24 3.22 -3.92
N SER A 73 -13.47 3.83 -4.84
CA SER A 73 -13.92 4.98 -5.64
C SER A 73 -14.25 4.52 -7.05
#